data_AF-H1SA78-F1
#
_entry.id   AF-H1SA78-F1
#
_cell.length_a   1.000
_cell.length_b   1.000
_cell.length_c   1.000
_cell.angle_alpha   90.00
_cell.angle_beta   90.00
_cell.angle_gamma   90.00
#
_symmetry.space_group_name_H-M   'P 1'
#
loop_
_entity.id
_entity.type
_entity.pdbx_description
1 polymer ?
#
loop_
_entity_poly.entity_id
_entity_poly.type
_entity_poly.pdbx_seq_one_letter_code
_entity_poly.pdbx_strand_id
1 'polypeptide(L)'
;MPTLRELGYENYEIVSTMQIAAPARTPAPIVERMNREIQRALGQSELQKRFRDQGFATAGGTATQAREHVAGEVEKWRNVIRATQIELQ
;
A
#
# COMPACT_ATOMS: atom_id res chain seq x y z
N MET A 1 1.45 -11.61 18.74
CA MET A 1 0.04 -11.90 18.42
C MET A 1 0.02 -12.65 17.11
N PRO A 2 -0.60 -13.84 17.02
CA PRO A 2 -0.68 -14.59 15.78
C PRO A 2 -1.59 -13.90 14.76
N THR A 3 -1.32 -14.09 13.48
CA THR A 3 -2.17 -13.61 12.39
C THR A 3 -3.42 -14.48 12.26
N LEU A 4 -4.47 -13.97 11.59
CA LEU A 4 -5.67 -14.78 11.30
C LEU A 4 -5.35 -15.96 10.37
N ARG A 5 -4.35 -15.80 9.49
CA ARG A 5 -3.82 -16.89 8.67
C ARG A 5 -3.22 -18.01 9.54
N GLU A 6 -2.41 -17.66 10.55
CA GLU A 6 -1.85 -18.63 11.52
C GLU A 6 -2.93 -19.32 12.37
N LEU A 7 -4.13 -18.75 12.44
CA LEU A 7 -5.31 -19.33 13.09
C LEU A 7 -6.21 -20.14 12.13
N GLY A 8 -5.77 -20.37 10.89
CA GLY A 8 -6.47 -21.21 9.91
C GLY A 8 -7.39 -20.46 8.94
N TYR A 9 -7.39 -19.12 8.95
CA TYR A 9 -8.15 -18.31 7.98
C TYR A 9 -7.29 -17.95 6.77
N GLU A 10 -7.07 -18.90 5.85
CA GLU A 10 -6.05 -18.81 4.79
C GLU A 10 -6.20 -17.58 3.86
N ASN A 11 -7.44 -17.18 3.57
CA ASN A 11 -7.76 -16.07 2.66
C ASN A 11 -7.96 -14.73 3.37
N TYR A 12 -7.70 -14.66 4.68
CA TYR A 12 -7.98 -13.47 5.49
C TYR A 12 -6.69 -12.71 5.79
N GLU A 13 -6.39 -11.73 4.94
CA GLU A 13 -5.32 -10.76 5.14
C GLU A 13 -5.81 -9.36 4.80
N ILE A 14 -5.83 -8.50 5.82
CA ILE A 14 -6.16 -7.09 5.71
C ILE A 14 -4.94 -6.32 6.20
N VAL A 15 -4.14 -5.84 5.24
CA VAL A 15 -3.00 -4.98 5.50
C VAL A 15 -3.35 -3.59 5.00
N SER A 16 -3.36 -2.61 5.90
CA SER A 16 -3.53 -1.22 5.49
C SER A 16 -2.20 -0.69 4.97
N THR A 17 -2.13 -0.47 3.66
CA THR A 17 -0.94 0.10 3.02
C THR A 17 -1.11 1.59 2.79
N MET A 18 -0.12 2.39 3.21
CA MET A 18 -0.04 3.79 2.79
C MET A 18 0.71 3.92 1.47
N GLN A 19 0.18 4.76 0.57
CA GLN A 19 0.80 5.04 -0.72
C GLN A 19 0.79 6.53 -1.03
N ILE A 20 1.72 6.94 -1.92
CA ILE A 20 1.83 8.31 -2.40
C ILE A 20 1.33 8.36 -3.85
N ALA A 21 0.39 9.26 -4.12
CA ALA A 21 -0.20 9.45 -5.43
C ALA A 21 0.18 10.81 -6.04
N ALA A 22 0.21 10.86 -7.38
CA ALA A 22 0.33 12.08 -8.17
C ALA A 22 -0.84 12.18 -9.17
N PRO A 23 -1.14 13.37 -9.71
CA PRO A 23 -2.17 13.52 -10.74
C PRO A 23 -2.00 12.56 -11.92
N ALA A 24 -3.11 12.09 -12.50
CA ALA A 24 -3.10 11.05 -13.54
C ALA A 24 -2.24 11.40 -14.79
N ARG A 25 -2.07 12.70 -15.07
CA ARG A 25 -1.30 13.20 -16.22
C ARG A 25 0.10 13.70 -15.86
N THR A 26 0.60 13.39 -14.65
CA THR A 26 1.98 13.72 -14.28
C THR A 26 2.95 13.02 -15.23
N PRO A 27 3.89 13.75 -15.87
CA PRO A 27 4.85 13.15 -16.80
C PRO A 27 5.69 12.05 -16.14
N ALA A 28 5.98 10.97 -16.89
CA ALA A 28 6.74 9.83 -16.39
C ALA A 28 8.09 10.21 -15.72
N PRO A 29 8.91 11.13 -16.27
CA PRO A 29 10.16 11.52 -15.63
C PRO A 29 9.99 12.15 -14.23
N ILE A 30 8.84 12.80 -13.97
CA ILE A 30 8.52 13.38 -12.67
C ILE A 30 8.14 12.29 -11.68
N VAL A 31 7.34 11.30 -12.12
CA VAL A 31 6.96 10.14 -11.30
C VAL A 31 8.21 9.34 -10.91
N GLU A 32 9.11 9.11 -11.86
CA GLU A 32 10.37 8.40 -11.63
C GLU A 32 11.27 9.13 -10.63
N ARG A 33 11.40 10.46 -10.79
CA ARG A 33 12.13 11.30 -9.83
C ARG A 33 11.51 11.21 -8.44
N MET A 34 10.19 11.35 -8.32
CA MET A 34 9.48 11.27 -7.06
C MET A 34 9.71 9.90 -6.38
N ASN A 35 9.55 8.81 -7.13
CA ASN A 35 9.80 7.45 -6.63
C ASN A 35 11.23 7.29 -6.11
N ARG A 36 12.23 7.80 -6.84
CA ARG A 36 13.63 7.73 -6.40
C ARG A 36 13.88 8.50 -5.10
N GLU A 37 13.35 9.71 -4.96
CA GLU A 37 13.55 10.49 -3.73
C GLU A 37 12.80 9.88 -2.54
N ILE A 38 11.61 9.29 -2.76
CA ILE A 38 10.89 8.52 -1.74
C ILE A 38 11.73 7.32 -1.27
N GLN A 39 12.29 6.54 -2.19
CA GLN A 39 13.15 5.40 -1.84
C GLN A 39 14.39 5.84 -1.06
N ARG A 40 15.01 6.97 -1.44
CA ARG A 40 16.12 7.55 -0.68
C ARG A 40 15.73 7.91 0.75
N ALA A 41 14.56 8.54 0.93
CA ALA A 41 14.05 8.85 2.27
C ALA A 41 13.77 7.58 3.08
N LEU A 42 13.13 6.57 2.49
CA LEU A 42 12.87 5.28 3.13
C LEU A 42 14.15 4.49 3.46
N GLY A 43 15.27 4.78 2.81
CA GLY A 43 16.58 4.24 3.13
C GLY A 43 17.22 4.83 4.41
N GLN A 44 16.66 5.92 4.96
CA GLN A 44 17.19 6.55 6.17
C GLN A 44 16.76 5.76 7.41
N SER A 45 17.75 5.28 8.19
CA SER A 45 17.52 4.47 9.38
C SER A 45 16.63 5.15 10.41
N GLU A 46 16.78 6.47 10.58
CA GLU A 46 15.95 7.29 11.48
C GLU A 46 14.48 7.30 11.05
N LEU A 47 14.20 7.45 9.74
CA LEU A 47 12.84 7.44 9.23
C LEU A 47 12.21 6.05 9.39
N GLN A 48 12.96 4.99 9.05
CA GLN A 48 12.48 3.62 9.26
C GLN A 48 12.20 3.34 10.74
N LYS A 49 13.04 3.84 11.65
CA LYS A 49 12.83 3.70 13.10
C LYS A 49 11.52 4.38 13.51
N ARG A 50 11.29 5.63 13.09
CA ARG A 50 10.04 6.35 13.40
C ARG A 50 8.80 5.64 12.88
N PHE A 51 8.86 5.02 11.70
CA PHE A 51 7.74 4.24 11.18
C PHE A 51 7.51 2.96 11.97
N ARG A 52 8.58 2.22 12.30
CA ARG A 52 8.48 1.01 13.14
C ARG A 52 7.94 1.32 14.53
N ASP A 53 8.38 2.42 15.15
CA ASP A 53 7.90 2.84 16.47
C ASP A 53 6.38 3.17 16.45
N GLN A 54 5.84 3.54 15.29
CA GLN A 54 4.41 3.75 15.06
C GLN A 54 3.66 2.48 14.60
N GLY A 55 4.34 1.33 14.50
CA GLY A 55 3.75 0.07 14.05
C GLY A 55 3.69 -0.11 12.53
N PHE A 56 4.34 0.74 11.75
CA PHE A 56 4.43 0.60 10.29
C PHE A 56 5.65 -0.21 9.86
N ALA A 57 5.46 -1.06 8.86
CA ALA A 57 6.55 -1.61 8.07
C ALA A 57 6.79 -0.72 6.85
N THR A 58 8.02 -0.25 6.65
CA THR A 58 8.39 0.51 5.46
C THR A 58 8.59 -0.45 4.29
N ALA A 59 7.69 -0.40 3.30
CA ALA A 59 7.86 -1.11 2.04
C ALA A 59 8.31 -0.12 0.96
N GLY A 60 9.49 -0.35 0.40
CA GLY A 60 9.89 0.29 -0.86
C GLY A 60 9.19 -0.37 -2.05
N GLY A 61 9.46 0.13 -3.25
CA GLY A 61 8.92 -0.45 -4.48
C GLY A 61 9.06 0.48 -5.66
N THR A 62 8.57 0.04 -6.81
CA THR A 62 8.47 0.85 -8.03
C THR A 62 7.11 1.54 -8.13
N ALA A 63 7.05 2.63 -8.89
CA ALA A 63 5.77 3.29 -9.19
C ALA A 63 4.78 2.35 -9.92
N THR A 64 5.28 1.39 -10.71
CA THR A 64 4.46 0.36 -11.36
C THR A 64 3.83 -0.58 -10.34
N GLN A 65 4.63 -1.12 -9.42
CA GLN A 65 4.12 -1.99 -8.34
C GLN A 65 3.09 -1.27 -7.46
N ALA A 66 3.30 0.01 -7.16
CA ALA A 66 2.32 0.81 -6.44
C ALA A 66 0.99 0.90 -7.19
N ARG A 67 1.03 1.15 -8.50
CA ARG A 67 -0.17 1.19 -9.37
C ARG A 67 -0.88 -0.16 -9.44
N GLU A 68 -0.13 -1.24 -9.59
CA GLU A 68 -0.68 -2.62 -9.62
C GLU A 68 -1.38 -2.96 -8.31
N HIS A 69 -0.77 -2.60 -7.17
CA HIS A 69 -1.37 -2.80 -5.85
C HIS A 69 -2.71 -2.07 -5.71
N VAL A 70 -2.79 -0.80 -6.10
CA VAL A 70 -4.06 -0.04 -6.06
C VAL A 70 -5.11 -0.68 -6.95
N ALA A 71 -4.75 -1.11 -8.16
CA ALA A 71 -5.67 -1.77 -9.05
C ALA A 71 -6.22 -3.08 -8.44
N GLY A 72 -5.36 -3.87 -7.80
CA GLY A 72 -5.73 -5.08 -7.07
C GLY A 72 -6.66 -4.80 -5.89
N GLU A 73 -6.36 -3.79 -5.07
CA GLU A 73 -7.20 -3.39 -3.94
C GLU A 73 -8.58 -2.91 -4.42
N VAL A 74 -8.65 -2.10 -5.48
CA VAL A 74 -9.93 -1.65 -6.05
C VAL A 74 -10.77 -2.84 -6.49
N GLU A 75 -10.20 -3.83 -7.17
CA GLU A 75 -10.94 -5.03 -7.58
C GLU A 75 -11.37 -5.89 -6.38
N LYS A 76 -10.49 -6.10 -5.40
CA LYS A 76 -10.81 -6.82 -4.15
C LYS A 76 -12.00 -6.17 -3.45
N TRP A 77 -11.96 -4.86 -3.22
CA TRP A 77 -13.02 -4.16 -2.49
C TRP A 77 -14.32 -4.04 -3.30
N ARG A 78 -14.24 -3.91 -4.63
CA ARG A 78 -15.42 -4.04 -5.52
C ARG A 78 -16.13 -5.38 -5.35
N ASN A 79 -15.37 -6.48 -5.28
CA ASN A 79 -15.94 -7.81 -5.06
C ASN A 79 -16.64 -7.91 -3.71
N VAL A 80 -16.01 -7.40 -2.65
CA VAL A 80 -16.59 -7.37 -1.30
C VAL A 80 -17.91 -6.60 -1.30
N ILE A 81 -17.91 -5.35 -1.79
CA ILE A 81 -19.12 -4.50 -1.83
C ILE A 81 -20.27 -5.20 -2.57
N ARG A 82 -19.99 -5.83 -3.73
CA ARG A 82 -20.99 -6.59 -4.48
C ARG A 82 -21.54 -7.80 -3.70
N ALA A 83 -20.69 -8.52 -2.98
CA ALA A 83 -21.07 -9.71 -2.24
C ALA A 83 -21.86 -9.39 -0.96
N THR A 84 -21.60 -8.24 -0.34
CA THR A 84 -22.14 -7.90 0.99
C THR A 84 -23.18 -6.78 0.96
N GLN A 85 -23.46 -6.18 -0.20
CA GLN A 85 -24.42 -5.07 -0.37
C GLN A 85 -24.13 -3.87 0.56
N ILE A 86 -22.85 -3.59 0.82
CA ILE A 86 -22.45 -2.45 1.66
C ILE A 86 -22.67 -1.16 0.87
N GLU A 87 -23.43 -0.23 1.43
CA GLU A 87 -23.63 1.11 0.88
C GLU A 87 -22.63 2.11 1.47
N LEU A 88 -22.14 3.03 0.64
CA LEU A 88 -21.36 4.17 1.12
C LEU A 88 -22.31 5.12 1.85
N GLN A 89 -22.06 5.37 3.13
CA GLN A 89 -22.79 6.37 3.94
C GLN A 89 -22.45 7.79 3.49
#